data_AF-A0A653B204-F1
#
_entry.id   AF-A0A653B204-F1
#
_cell.length_a   1.000
_cell.length_b   1.000
_cell.length_c   1.000
_cell.angle_alpha   90.00
_cell.angle_beta   90.00
_cell.angle_gamma   90.00
#
_symmetry.space_group_name_H-M   'P 1'
#
loop_
_entity.id
_entity.type
_entity.pdbx_description
1 polymer ?
#
loop_
_entity_poly.entity_id
_entity_poly.type
_entity_poly.pdbx_seq_one_letter_code
_entity_poly.pdbx_strand_id
1 'polypeptide(L)'
;MNRFPLRSLAVALLLASGSLAAAPLDAALDESQRLAAEAKASQGRVEQLDDASREMLNEYRNALQQAEALKGYNSQLRDLVDAQRQELASYQKQLDGIERTQEAVSPQMVRMVEVLGEFIAADLPFLPEEREDRLAQLKDLLPRADVSLADKYRRILEAYQIESDYGRTLEAWRGELSQADGSSRSVEFLRLGRSMLYYQTLDAHESGWWNPQAKAWQVLDGGARRPLTQAIAIARQQQAPAVLSLPIKTLAEEAAQ
;
A
#
# COMPACT_ATOMS: atom_id res chain seq x y z
N MET A 1 95.98 -35.25 123.16
CA MET A 1 94.60 -35.28 122.63
C MET A 1 94.53 -34.46 121.35
N ASN A 2 94.17 -35.08 120.22
CA ASN A 2 94.45 -34.61 118.84
C ASN A 2 93.17 -34.41 118.00
N ARG A 3 93.06 -33.22 117.38
CA ARG A 3 92.78 -32.88 115.95
C ARG A 3 91.46 -33.27 115.22
N PHE A 4 90.68 -32.22 114.83
CA PHE A 4 89.98 -31.89 113.54
C PHE A 4 89.18 -32.94 112.71
N PRO A 5 88.31 -32.57 111.73
CA PRO A 5 87.27 -31.52 111.63
C PRO A 5 85.91 -32.03 111.03
N LEU A 6 84.79 -31.42 111.43
CA LEU A 6 83.41 -31.75 110.97
C LEU A 6 82.91 -30.94 109.75
N ARG A 7 83.82 -30.41 108.91
CA ARG A 7 83.50 -29.45 107.83
C ARG A 7 83.27 -30.07 106.43
N SER A 8 83.31 -31.39 106.29
CA SER A 8 83.37 -32.03 104.96
C SER A 8 82.03 -32.45 104.35
N LEU A 9 80.89 -32.29 105.05
CA LEU A 9 79.60 -32.79 104.55
C LEU A 9 78.76 -31.76 103.76
N ALA A 10 79.09 -30.46 103.84
CA ALA A 10 78.33 -29.40 103.17
C ALA A 10 78.80 -29.10 101.73
N VAL A 11 79.93 -29.67 101.29
CA VAL A 11 80.50 -29.42 99.95
C VAL A 11 79.98 -30.41 98.90
N ALA A 12 79.38 -31.53 99.31
CA ALA A 12 78.91 -32.57 98.38
C ALA A 12 77.54 -32.30 97.74
N LEU A 13 76.74 -31.36 98.24
CA LEU A 13 75.39 -31.09 97.72
C LEU A 13 75.26 -29.83 96.84
N LEU A 14 76.34 -29.05 96.69
CA LEU A 14 76.38 -27.84 95.85
C LEU A 14 76.93 -28.07 94.44
N LEU A 15 77.28 -29.32 94.10
CA LEU A 15 77.84 -29.70 92.79
C LEU A 15 76.83 -30.40 91.85
N ALA A 16 75.55 -30.46 92.23
CA ALA A 16 74.49 -31.03 91.40
C ALA A 16 73.66 -29.98 90.63
N SER A 17 74.13 -28.74 90.56
CA SER A 17 73.60 -27.74 89.61
C SER A 17 74.41 -27.83 88.33
N GLY A 18 74.19 -28.91 87.58
CA GLY A 18 74.75 -29.07 86.25
C GLY A 18 74.40 -27.85 85.40
N SER A 19 75.39 -27.36 84.65
CA SER A 19 75.23 -26.37 83.60
C SER A 19 74.07 -26.76 82.70
N LEU A 20 72.95 -26.04 82.81
CA LEU A 20 71.97 -25.97 81.74
C LEU A 20 72.69 -25.34 80.56
N ALA A 21 73.17 -26.18 79.66
CA ALA A 21 73.66 -25.74 78.37
C ALA A 21 72.53 -24.95 77.72
N ALA A 22 72.75 -23.65 77.48
CA ALA A 22 71.92 -22.87 76.60
C ALA A 22 71.95 -23.56 75.23
N ALA A 23 70.89 -24.28 74.88
CA ALA A 23 70.59 -24.59 73.50
C ALA A 23 70.62 -23.26 72.72
N PRO A 24 71.22 -23.24 71.52
CA PRO A 24 71.68 -21.99 70.95
C PRO A 24 70.46 -21.16 70.60
N LEU A 25 70.37 -19.97 71.18
CA LEU A 25 69.36 -18.97 70.86
C LEU A 25 69.24 -18.77 69.34
N ASP A 26 70.35 -18.95 68.62
CA ASP A 26 70.45 -18.89 67.16
C ASP A 26 69.63 -19.98 66.44
N ALA A 27 69.57 -21.23 66.95
CA ALA A 27 68.78 -22.28 66.29
C ALA A 27 67.27 -22.06 66.46
N ALA A 28 66.85 -21.50 67.60
CA ALA A 28 65.45 -21.11 67.82
C ALA A 28 65.07 -19.88 66.97
N LEU A 29 66.00 -18.95 66.75
CA LEU A 29 65.84 -17.81 65.85
C LEU A 29 65.74 -18.25 64.38
N ASP A 30 66.59 -19.16 63.91
CA ASP A 30 66.54 -19.71 62.54
C ASP A 30 65.23 -20.47 62.28
N GLU A 31 64.79 -21.30 63.23
CA GLU A 31 63.51 -22.02 63.11
C GLU A 31 62.33 -21.05 63.07
N SER A 32 62.35 -20.01 63.91
CA SER A 32 61.34 -18.94 63.91
C SER A 32 61.31 -18.18 62.57
N GLN A 33 62.48 -17.87 62.00
CA GLN A 33 62.57 -17.23 60.68
C GLN A 33 62.03 -18.13 59.57
N ARG A 34 62.31 -19.44 59.62
CA ARG A 34 61.77 -20.42 58.66
C ARG A 34 60.25 -20.51 58.74
N LEU A 35 59.70 -20.65 59.95
CA LEU A 35 58.26 -20.68 60.17
C LEU A 35 57.59 -19.36 59.74
N ALA A 36 58.24 -18.21 59.98
CA ALA A 36 57.76 -16.93 59.49
C ALA A 36 57.77 -16.84 57.96
N ALA A 37 58.79 -17.38 57.30
CA ALA A 37 58.88 -17.44 55.84
C ALA A 37 57.82 -18.37 55.23
N GLU A 38 57.59 -19.55 55.83
CA GLU A 38 56.55 -20.49 55.41
C GLU A 38 55.14 -19.94 55.65
N ALA A 39 54.91 -19.31 56.80
CA ALA A 39 53.65 -18.63 57.10
C ALA A 39 53.36 -17.50 56.10
N LYS A 40 54.40 -16.71 55.75
CA LYS A 40 54.29 -15.68 54.71
C LYS A 40 53.97 -16.27 53.34
N ALA A 41 54.62 -17.37 52.95
CA ALA A 41 54.33 -18.05 51.68
C ALA A 41 52.91 -18.65 51.67
N SER A 42 52.45 -19.17 52.80
CA SER A 42 51.09 -19.68 52.95
C SER A 42 50.06 -18.55 52.86
N GLN A 43 50.30 -17.41 53.51
CA GLN A 43 49.42 -16.25 53.37
C GLN A 43 49.38 -15.71 51.96
N GLY A 44 50.51 -15.67 51.24
CA GLY A 44 50.52 -15.28 49.83
C GLY A 44 49.65 -16.21 48.95
N ARG A 45 49.63 -17.52 49.23
CA ARG A 45 48.72 -18.46 48.53
C ARG A 45 47.25 -18.23 48.90
N VAL A 46 46.95 -17.96 50.16
CA VAL A 46 45.59 -17.66 50.63
C VAL A 46 45.08 -16.37 50.00
N GLU A 47 45.90 -15.33 49.95
CA GLU A 47 45.59 -14.05 49.29
C GLU A 47 45.29 -14.26 47.80
N GLN A 48 46.11 -15.03 47.06
CA GLN A 48 45.85 -15.36 45.66
C GLN A 48 44.55 -16.12 45.45
N LEU A 49 44.22 -17.09 46.32
CA LEU A 49 42.97 -17.84 46.24
C LEU A 49 41.75 -16.97 46.60
N ASP A 50 41.88 -16.05 47.56
CA ASP A 50 40.84 -15.08 47.89
C ASP A 50 40.57 -14.14 46.71
N ASP A 51 41.63 -13.59 46.11
CA ASP A 51 41.53 -12.72 44.93
C ASP A 51 40.87 -13.44 43.75
N ALA A 52 41.29 -14.67 43.44
CA ALA A 52 40.68 -15.48 42.38
C ALA A 52 39.21 -15.81 42.68
N SER A 53 38.88 -16.12 43.94
CA SER A 53 37.49 -16.40 44.35
C SER A 53 36.59 -15.16 44.21
N ARG A 54 37.12 -13.98 44.54
CA ARG A 54 36.40 -12.70 44.34
C ARG A 54 36.19 -12.40 42.86
N GLU A 55 37.19 -12.64 42.03
CA GLU A 55 37.09 -12.47 40.58
C GLU A 55 36.02 -13.40 39.98
N MET A 56 36.07 -14.71 40.29
CA MET A 56 35.08 -15.68 39.85
C MET A 56 33.66 -15.33 40.32
N LEU A 57 33.51 -14.83 41.55
CA LEU A 57 32.20 -14.39 42.05
C LEU A 57 31.66 -13.18 41.28
N ASN A 58 32.53 -12.24 40.91
CA ASN A 58 32.15 -11.09 40.10
C ASN A 58 31.77 -11.50 38.68
N GLU A 59 32.55 -12.39 38.05
CA GLU A 59 32.22 -12.97 36.75
C GLU A 59 30.87 -13.69 36.77
N TYR A 60 30.62 -14.53 37.79
CA TYR A 60 29.35 -15.21 37.97
C TYR A 60 28.17 -14.23 38.09
N ARG A 61 28.32 -13.16 38.87
CA ARG A 61 27.29 -12.12 39.01
C ARG A 61 27.03 -11.38 37.71
N ASN A 62 28.08 -11.04 36.96
CA ASN A 62 27.97 -10.40 35.65
C ASN A 62 27.27 -11.33 34.64
N ALA A 63 27.63 -12.61 34.62
CA ALA A 63 26.99 -13.61 33.77
C ALA A 63 25.50 -13.79 34.12
N LEU A 64 25.14 -13.76 35.41
CA LEU A 64 23.75 -13.83 35.86
C LEU A 64 22.93 -12.63 35.37
N GLN A 65 23.49 -11.42 35.46
CA GLN A 65 22.83 -10.20 34.96
C GLN A 65 22.66 -10.23 33.44
N GLN A 66 23.68 -10.68 32.70
CA GLN A 66 23.58 -10.86 31.24
C GLN A 66 22.52 -11.89 30.86
N ALA A 67 22.44 -13.00 31.60
CA ALA A 67 21.43 -14.04 31.36
C ALA A 67 20.00 -13.50 31.56
N GLU A 68 19.75 -12.71 32.62
CA GLU A 68 18.44 -12.11 32.86
C GLU A 68 18.08 -11.07 31.79
N ALA A 69 19.04 -10.22 31.39
CA ALA A 69 18.85 -9.27 30.30
C ALA A 69 18.50 -9.96 28.97
N LEU A 70 19.23 -11.03 28.62
CA LEU A 70 18.97 -11.83 27.43
C LEU A 70 17.61 -12.53 27.48
N LYS A 71 17.19 -13.00 28.65
CA LYS A 71 15.87 -13.62 28.84
C LYS A 71 14.75 -12.60 28.62
N GLY A 72 14.88 -11.40 29.17
CA GLY A 72 13.94 -10.30 28.94
C GLY A 72 13.86 -9.91 27.47
N TYR A 73 15.01 -9.77 26.81
CA TYR A 73 15.09 -9.49 25.38
C TYR A 73 14.44 -10.60 24.52
N ASN A 74 14.69 -11.87 24.86
CA ASN A 74 14.07 -12.99 24.15
C ASN A 74 12.55 -13.01 24.31
N SER A 75 12.02 -12.62 25.48
CA SER A 75 10.58 -12.46 25.69
C SER A 75 10.00 -11.39 24.77
N GLN A 76 10.62 -10.21 24.70
CA GLN A 76 10.18 -9.12 23.81
C GLN A 76 10.21 -9.53 22.34
N LEU A 77 11.23 -10.28 21.91
CA LEU A 77 11.29 -10.80 20.54
C LEU A 77 10.16 -11.79 20.26
N ARG A 78 9.76 -12.62 21.23
CA ARG A 78 8.62 -13.53 21.06
C ARG A 78 7.32 -12.76 20.90
N ASP A 79 7.09 -11.77 21.76
CA ASP A 79 5.89 -10.92 21.68
C ASP A 79 5.83 -10.18 20.33
N LEU A 80 6.96 -9.68 19.83
CA LEU A 80 7.07 -9.05 18.52
C LEU A 80 6.74 -10.03 17.38
N VAL A 81 7.29 -11.25 17.43
CA VAL A 81 7.02 -12.29 16.41
C VAL A 81 5.54 -12.67 16.41
N ASP A 82 4.92 -12.79 17.58
CA ASP A 82 3.49 -13.13 17.68
C ASP A 82 2.61 -12.00 17.18
N ALA A 83 2.95 -10.73 17.47
CA ALA A 83 2.29 -9.57 16.88
C ALA A 83 2.41 -9.55 15.34
N GLN A 84 3.62 -9.78 14.80
CA GLN A 84 3.84 -9.84 13.36
C GLN A 84 3.07 -10.97 12.68
N ARG A 85 2.93 -12.14 13.33
CA ARG A 85 2.11 -13.25 12.84
C ARG A 85 0.63 -12.89 12.76
N GLN A 86 0.12 -12.17 13.75
CA GLN A 86 -1.26 -11.67 13.74
C GLN A 86 -1.47 -10.65 12.61
N GLU A 87 -0.50 -9.77 12.39
CA GLU A 87 -0.53 -8.79 11.31
C GLU A 87 -0.53 -9.45 9.93
N LEU A 88 0.35 -10.44 9.71
CA LEU A 88 0.37 -11.26 8.49
C LEU A 88 -0.98 -11.96 8.24
N ALA A 89 -1.59 -12.53 9.27
CA ALA A 89 -2.90 -13.16 9.15
C ALA A 89 -4.00 -12.14 8.79
N SER A 90 -3.90 -10.91 9.30
CA SER A 90 -4.80 -9.80 8.92
C SER A 90 -4.62 -9.40 7.46
N TYR A 91 -3.38 -9.23 7.01
CA TYR A 91 -3.09 -8.92 5.61
C TYR A 91 -3.57 -10.01 4.66
N GLN A 92 -3.38 -11.29 5.00
CA GLN A 92 -3.89 -12.38 4.19
C GLN A 92 -5.41 -12.31 4.03
N LYS A 93 -6.16 -12.05 5.11
CA LYS A 93 -7.62 -11.86 5.03
C LYS A 93 -8.01 -10.66 4.15
N GLN A 94 -7.24 -9.59 4.19
CA GLN A 94 -7.47 -8.42 3.34
C GLN A 94 -7.22 -8.73 1.87
N LEU A 95 -6.15 -9.47 1.55
CA LEU A 95 -5.85 -9.95 0.20
C LEU A 95 -6.97 -10.84 -0.34
N ASP A 96 -7.40 -11.83 0.43
CA ASP A 96 -8.52 -12.71 0.05
C ASP A 96 -9.81 -11.91 -0.18
N GLY A 97 -10.04 -10.83 0.59
CA GLY A 97 -11.17 -9.92 0.41
C GLY A 97 -11.09 -9.10 -0.88
N ILE A 98 -9.88 -8.66 -1.25
CA ILE A 98 -9.63 -7.95 -2.51
C ILE A 98 -9.87 -8.88 -3.70
N GLU A 99 -9.37 -10.10 -3.67
CA GLU A 99 -9.57 -11.08 -4.75
C GLU A 99 -11.07 -11.32 -5.01
N ARG A 100 -11.85 -11.60 -3.96
CA ARG A 100 -13.32 -11.77 -4.08
C ARG A 100 -14.00 -10.52 -4.64
N THR A 101 -13.54 -9.34 -4.25
CA THR A 101 -14.08 -8.08 -4.77
C THR A 101 -13.76 -7.91 -6.25
N GLN A 102 -12.54 -8.22 -6.68
CA GLN A 102 -12.15 -8.18 -8.09
C GLN A 102 -12.98 -9.16 -8.94
N GLU A 103 -13.20 -10.38 -8.43
CA GLU A 103 -14.06 -11.37 -9.07
C GLU A 103 -15.51 -10.89 -9.21
N ALA A 104 -16.04 -10.17 -8.21
CA ALA A 104 -17.40 -9.64 -8.25
C ALA A 104 -17.55 -8.41 -9.18
N VAL A 105 -16.52 -7.56 -9.26
CA VAL A 105 -16.56 -6.31 -10.05
C VAL A 105 -16.35 -6.56 -11.54
N SER A 106 -15.53 -7.54 -11.92
CA SER A 106 -15.24 -7.81 -13.33
C SER A 106 -16.51 -8.11 -14.18
N PRO A 107 -17.43 -8.98 -13.76
CA PRO A 107 -18.70 -9.20 -14.46
C PRO A 107 -19.58 -7.95 -14.52
N GLN A 108 -19.51 -7.05 -13.53
CA GLN A 108 -20.27 -5.80 -13.56
C GLN A 108 -19.74 -4.85 -14.63
N MET A 109 -18.41 -4.75 -14.79
CA MET A 109 -17.82 -3.93 -15.84
C MET A 109 -18.20 -4.42 -17.24
N VAL A 110 -18.24 -5.74 -17.45
CA VAL A 110 -18.71 -6.34 -18.70
C VAL A 110 -20.16 -5.90 -18.98
N ARG A 111 -21.04 -6.05 -17.98
CA ARG A 111 -22.44 -5.60 -18.07
C ARG A 111 -22.56 -4.11 -18.36
N MET A 112 -21.73 -3.26 -17.75
CA MET A 112 -21.73 -1.82 -18.03
C MET A 112 -21.41 -1.56 -19.50
N VAL A 113 -20.39 -2.20 -20.07
CA VAL A 113 -20.04 -2.03 -21.49
C VAL A 113 -21.14 -2.57 -22.42
N GLU A 114 -21.81 -3.67 -22.05
CA GLU A 114 -22.96 -4.20 -22.80
C GLU A 114 -24.14 -3.22 -22.80
N VAL A 115 -24.54 -2.73 -21.63
CA VAL A 115 -25.62 -1.74 -21.48
C VAL A 115 -25.29 -0.44 -22.21
N LEU A 116 -24.03 -0.01 -22.21
CA LEU A 116 -23.58 1.14 -22.99
C LEU A 116 -23.79 0.90 -24.49
N GLY A 117 -23.49 -0.30 -25.00
CA GLY A 117 -23.73 -0.68 -26.38
C GLY A 117 -25.22 -0.72 -26.75
N GLU A 118 -26.06 -1.30 -25.88
CA GLU A 118 -27.52 -1.29 -26.06
C GLU A 118 -28.09 0.13 -26.10
N PHE A 119 -27.59 1.00 -25.23
CA PHE A 119 -27.96 2.40 -25.18
C PHE A 119 -27.57 3.16 -26.45
N ILE A 120 -26.37 2.94 -26.99
CA ILE A 120 -25.93 3.53 -28.25
C ILE A 120 -26.82 3.04 -29.40
N ALA A 121 -27.13 1.74 -29.45
CA ALA A 121 -27.96 1.16 -30.51
C ALA A 121 -29.42 1.65 -30.48
N ALA A 122 -29.93 2.03 -29.31
CA ALA A 122 -31.28 2.57 -29.14
C ALA A 122 -31.37 4.10 -29.35
N ASP A 123 -30.24 4.78 -29.54
CA ASP A 123 -30.14 6.24 -29.65
C ASP A 123 -30.32 6.75 -31.09
N LEU A 124 -30.28 8.07 -31.26
CA LEU A 124 -30.12 8.72 -32.55
C LEU A 124 -28.80 8.29 -33.23
N PRO A 125 -28.79 8.08 -34.56
CA PRO A 125 -27.63 7.60 -35.30
C PRO A 125 -26.65 8.74 -35.62
N PHE A 126 -25.97 9.25 -34.59
CA PHE A 126 -24.91 10.25 -34.74
C PHE A 126 -23.55 9.66 -34.40
N LEU A 127 -22.51 10.17 -35.08
CA LEU A 127 -21.10 9.77 -34.92
C LEU A 127 -20.93 8.24 -34.77
N PRO A 128 -21.53 7.42 -35.67
CA PRO A 128 -21.59 5.97 -35.48
C PRO A 128 -20.21 5.35 -35.36
N GLU A 129 -19.27 5.75 -36.23
CA GLU A 129 -17.89 5.24 -36.24
C GLU A 129 -17.16 5.52 -34.92
N GLU A 130 -17.17 6.77 -34.44
CA GLU A 130 -16.46 7.15 -33.20
C GLU A 130 -17.01 6.42 -31.97
N ARG A 131 -18.33 6.23 -31.90
CA ARG A 131 -19.00 5.57 -30.78
C ARG A 131 -18.77 4.06 -30.83
N GLU A 132 -18.83 3.45 -32.02
CA GLU A 132 -18.51 2.04 -32.23
C GLU A 132 -17.05 1.72 -31.91
N ASP A 133 -16.12 2.57 -32.36
CA ASP A 133 -14.68 2.43 -32.07
C ASP A 133 -14.42 2.51 -30.57
N ARG A 134 -15.04 3.47 -29.87
CA ARG A 134 -14.94 3.58 -28.40
C ARG A 134 -15.45 2.32 -27.71
N LEU A 135 -16.61 1.81 -28.15
CA LEU A 135 -17.20 0.60 -27.59
C LEU A 135 -16.31 -0.62 -27.84
N ALA A 136 -15.75 -0.76 -29.05
CA ALA A 136 -14.82 -1.82 -29.41
C ALA A 136 -13.56 -1.78 -28.54
N GLN A 137 -12.96 -0.59 -28.38
CA GLN A 137 -11.80 -0.40 -27.52
C GLN A 137 -12.07 -0.79 -26.06
N LEU A 138 -13.26 -0.49 -25.52
CA LEU A 138 -13.65 -0.92 -24.18
C LEU A 138 -13.80 -2.43 -24.08
N LYS A 139 -14.41 -3.08 -25.07
CA LYS A 139 -14.54 -4.54 -25.13
C LYS A 139 -13.17 -5.22 -25.16
N ASP A 140 -12.24 -4.70 -25.93
CA ASP A 140 -10.86 -5.20 -26.03
C ASP A 140 -10.05 -4.93 -24.76
N LEU A 141 -10.36 -3.86 -24.03
CA LEU A 141 -9.69 -3.49 -22.79
C LEU A 141 -10.03 -4.44 -21.63
N LEU A 142 -11.28 -4.91 -21.54
CA LEU A 142 -11.77 -5.73 -20.42
C LEU A 142 -10.94 -7.00 -20.16
N PRO A 143 -10.58 -7.84 -21.16
CA PRO A 143 -9.81 -9.06 -20.93
C PRO A 143 -8.31 -8.83 -20.68
N ARG A 144 -7.78 -7.62 -20.89
CA ARG A 144 -6.35 -7.34 -20.78
C ARG A 144 -5.84 -7.45 -19.35
N ALA A 145 -4.87 -8.34 -19.10
CA ALA A 145 -4.27 -8.54 -17.78
C ALA A 145 -3.25 -7.46 -17.40
N ASP A 146 -2.69 -6.74 -18.38
CA ASP A 146 -1.69 -5.68 -18.18
C ASP A 146 -2.29 -4.35 -17.70
N VAL A 147 -3.63 -4.25 -17.65
CA VAL A 147 -4.34 -3.03 -17.23
C VAL A 147 -5.02 -3.26 -15.88
N SER A 148 -4.80 -2.32 -14.96
CA SER A 148 -5.40 -2.36 -13.63
C SER A 148 -6.93 -2.31 -13.67
N LEU A 149 -7.59 -2.92 -12.69
CA LEU A 149 -9.05 -2.87 -12.56
C LEU A 149 -9.56 -1.42 -12.45
N ALA A 150 -8.83 -0.58 -11.72
CA ALA A 150 -9.16 0.83 -11.54
C ALA A 150 -9.13 1.61 -12.88
N ASP A 151 -8.13 1.35 -13.74
CA ASP A 151 -8.05 2.00 -15.05
C ASP A 151 -9.16 1.54 -16.00
N LYS A 152 -9.52 0.24 -15.96
CA LYS A 152 -10.66 -0.28 -16.72
C LYS A 152 -11.94 0.43 -16.32
N TYR A 153 -12.21 0.50 -15.02
CA TYR A 153 -13.40 1.17 -14.49
C TYR A 153 -13.43 2.66 -14.84
N ARG A 154 -12.30 3.37 -14.70
CA ARG A 154 -12.18 4.79 -15.07
C ARG A 154 -12.52 5.02 -16.54
N ARG A 155 -11.97 4.22 -17.46
CA ARG A 155 -12.23 4.36 -18.91
C ARG A 155 -13.69 4.09 -19.26
N ILE A 156 -14.33 3.13 -18.58
CA ILE A 156 -15.78 2.90 -18.74
C ILE A 156 -16.56 4.13 -18.30
N LEU A 157 -16.26 4.70 -17.12
CA LEU A 157 -16.93 5.91 -16.65
C LEU A 157 -16.70 7.12 -17.55
N GLU A 158 -15.49 7.29 -18.09
CA GLU A 158 -15.19 8.32 -19.08
C GLU A 158 -16.08 8.17 -20.33
N ALA A 159 -16.29 6.95 -20.82
CA ALA A 159 -17.21 6.71 -21.93
C ALA A 159 -18.66 7.06 -21.58
N TYR A 160 -19.14 6.67 -20.39
CA TYR A 160 -20.48 7.09 -19.92
C TYR A 160 -20.59 8.61 -19.79
N GLN A 161 -19.54 9.28 -19.33
CA GLN A 161 -19.51 10.74 -19.23
C GLN A 161 -19.60 11.37 -20.62
N ILE A 162 -18.81 10.91 -21.58
CA ILE A 162 -18.89 11.37 -22.98
C ILE A 162 -20.29 11.16 -23.55
N GLU A 163 -20.91 10.00 -23.33
CA GLU A 163 -22.27 9.73 -23.79
C GLU A 163 -23.31 10.64 -23.10
N SER A 164 -23.12 10.95 -21.82
CA SER A 164 -23.95 11.91 -21.08
C SER A 164 -23.76 13.35 -21.59
N ASP A 165 -22.54 13.73 -21.95
CA ASP A 165 -22.20 15.04 -22.52
C ASP A 165 -22.91 15.28 -23.86
N TYR A 166 -23.12 14.22 -24.66
CA TYR A 166 -23.95 14.31 -25.85
C TYR A 166 -25.40 14.71 -25.53
N GLY A 167 -25.92 14.42 -24.33
CA GLY A 167 -27.26 14.87 -23.92
C GLY A 167 -27.44 16.40 -23.88
N ARG A 168 -26.37 17.16 -23.63
CA ARG A 168 -26.44 18.60 -23.30
C ARG A 168 -25.73 19.52 -24.30
N THR A 169 -25.09 18.96 -25.31
CA THR A 169 -24.26 19.70 -26.27
C THR A 169 -25.00 19.98 -27.57
N LEU A 170 -24.62 21.07 -28.25
CA LEU A 170 -25.04 21.40 -29.60
C LEU A 170 -23.82 21.28 -30.51
N GLU A 171 -23.91 20.44 -31.54
CA GLU A 171 -22.76 20.12 -32.38
C GLU A 171 -23.18 20.03 -33.84
N ALA A 172 -22.29 20.48 -34.74
CA ALA A 172 -22.51 20.36 -36.17
C ALA A 172 -21.25 19.89 -36.89
N TRP A 173 -21.42 18.95 -37.81
CA TRP A 173 -20.33 18.38 -38.60
C TRP A 173 -20.81 18.14 -40.03
N ARG A 174 -19.87 17.90 -40.94
CA ARG A 174 -20.18 17.49 -42.31
C ARG A 174 -20.10 15.98 -42.42
N GLY A 175 -21.03 15.39 -43.17
CA GLY A 175 -21.01 13.97 -43.47
C GLY A 175 -21.82 13.66 -44.71
N GLU A 176 -21.79 12.39 -45.10
CA GLU A 176 -22.54 11.89 -46.23
C GLU A 176 -23.88 11.33 -45.78
N LEU A 177 -24.96 11.87 -46.32
CA LEU A 177 -26.32 11.36 -46.17
C LEU A 177 -26.58 10.33 -47.25
N SER A 178 -26.76 9.07 -46.86
CA SER A 178 -27.20 8.01 -47.77
C SER A 178 -28.68 8.20 -48.11
N GLN A 179 -29.00 8.31 -49.38
CA GLN A 179 -30.37 8.41 -49.89
C GLN A 179 -30.93 7.03 -50.21
N ALA A 180 -32.27 6.93 -50.25
CA ALA A 180 -32.96 5.66 -50.54
C ALA A 180 -32.69 5.10 -51.95
N ASP A 181 -32.22 5.95 -52.88
CA ASP A 181 -31.83 5.58 -54.23
C ASP A 181 -30.39 5.05 -54.34
N GLY A 182 -29.66 4.94 -53.22
CA GLY A 182 -28.27 4.49 -53.15
C GLY A 182 -27.23 5.57 -53.46
N SER A 183 -27.66 6.81 -53.73
CA SER A 183 -26.74 7.95 -53.85
C SER A 183 -26.35 8.50 -52.47
N SER A 184 -25.13 9.02 -52.34
CA SER A 184 -24.73 9.79 -51.16
C SER A 184 -24.74 11.28 -51.49
N ARG A 185 -25.15 12.09 -50.51
CA ARG A 185 -25.10 13.55 -50.61
C ARG A 185 -24.36 14.12 -49.40
N SER A 186 -23.38 14.97 -49.65
CA SER A 186 -22.73 15.72 -48.58
C SER A 186 -23.70 16.72 -47.95
N VAL A 187 -23.86 16.67 -46.63
CA VAL A 187 -24.75 17.52 -45.85
C VAL A 187 -24.06 18.01 -44.58
N GLU A 188 -24.58 19.09 -43.99
CA GLU A 188 -24.22 19.51 -42.64
C GLU A 188 -25.24 18.89 -41.66
N PHE A 189 -24.76 18.05 -40.75
CA PHE A 189 -25.54 17.51 -39.64
C PHE A 189 -25.53 18.49 -38.48
N LEU A 190 -26.64 18.57 -37.75
CA LEU A 190 -26.77 19.30 -36.50
C LEU A 190 -27.41 18.41 -35.46
N ARG A 191 -26.70 18.19 -34.35
CA ARG A 191 -27.18 17.46 -33.19
C ARG A 191 -27.53 18.44 -32.09
N LEU A 192 -28.78 18.40 -31.63
CA LEU A 192 -29.26 19.12 -30.47
C LEU A 192 -29.46 18.13 -29.33
N GLY A 193 -28.44 18.01 -28.48
CA GLY A 193 -28.44 17.05 -27.39
C GLY A 193 -28.60 15.61 -27.89
N ARG A 194 -29.49 14.86 -27.25
CA ARG A 194 -29.99 13.55 -27.71
C ARG A 194 -31.46 13.59 -28.12
N SER A 195 -32.02 14.78 -28.24
CA SER A 195 -33.44 14.95 -28.54
C SER A 195 -33.70 15.03 -30.03
N MET A 196 -32.84 15.73 -30.77
CA MET A 196 -33.03 15.96 -32.20
C MET A 196 -31.72 15.85 -32.96
N LEU A 197 -31.80 15.24 -34.14
CA LEU A 197 -30.72 15.17 -35.12
C LEU A 197 -31.27 15.68 -36.45
N TYR A 198 -30.61 16.68 -37.03
CA TYR A 198 -31.00 17.32 -38.28
C TYR A 198 -29.91 17.16 -39.33
N TYR A 199 -30.31 17.34 -40.58
CA TYR A 199 -29.39 17.63 -41.68
C TYR A 199 -29.84 18.87 -42.45
N GLN A 200 -28.89 19.53 -43.09
CA GLN A 200 -29.12 20.58 -44.07
C GLN A 200 -28.17 20.38 -45.25
N THR A 201 -28.67 20.51 -46.48
CA THR A 201 -27.82 20.46 -47.68
C THR A 201 -26.84 21.63 -47.69
N LEU A 202 -25.68 21.48 -48.34
CA LEU A 202 -24.63 22.53 -48.35
C LEU A 202 -25.10 23.84 -49.00
N ASP A 203 -26.10 23.78 -49.88
CA ASP A 203 -26.76 24.93 -50.49
C ASP A 203 -27.90 25.52 -49.64
N ALA A 204 -28.18 24.93 -48.46
CA ALA A 204 -29.27 25.26 -47.55
C ALA A 204 -30.70 25.23 -48.16
N HIS A 205 -30.88 24.58 -49.31
CA HIS A 205 -32.19 24.49 -49.98
C HIS A 205 -33.10 23.40 -49.39
N GLU A 206 -32.52 22.40 -48.74
CA GLU A 206 -33.26 21.32 -48.11
C GLU A 206 -32.77 21.12 -46.68
N SER A 207 -33.69 20.77 -45.79
CA SER A 207 -33.36 20.41 -44.42
C SER A 207 -34.29 19.29 -43.98
N GLY A 208 -33.81 18.43 -43.10
CA GLY A 208 -34.61 17.34 -42.57
C GLY A 208 -34.18 16.98 -41.16
N TRP A 209 -34.93 16.07 -40.57
CA TRP A 209 -34.70 15.56 -39.22
C TRP A 209 -34.78 14.04 -39.22
N TRP A 210 -34.07 13.41 -38.29
CA TRP A 210 -34.15 11.97 -38.09
C TRP A 210 -35.39 11.63 -37.29
N ASN A 211 -36.33 10.90 -37.89
CA ASN A 211 -37.50 10.38 -37.20
C ASN A 211 -37.13 9.04 -36.51
N PRO A 212 -37.09 8.97 -35.17
CA PRO A 212 -36.71 7.75 -34.46
C PRO A 212 -37.76 6.63 -34.58
N GLN A 213 -39.04 6.96 -34.76
CA GLN A 213 -40.13 5.97 -34.91
C GLN A 213 -40.08 5.30 -36.28
N ALA A 214 -39.89 6.09 -37.33
CA ALA A 214 -39.76 5.59 -38.70
C ALA A 214 -38.35 5.07 -39.03
N LYS A 215 -37.35 5.37 -38.17
CA LYS A 215 -35.93 5.13 -38.40
C LYS A 215 -35.48 5.64 -39.78
N ALA A 216 -35.93 6.84 -40.14
CA ALA A 216 -35.72 7.42 -41.44
C ALA A 216 -35.64 8.95 -41.36
N TRP A 217 -34.93 9.54 -42.31
CA TRP A 217 -34.89 10.98 -42.50
C TRP A 217 -36.21 11.50 -43.08
N GLN A 218 -36.72 12.59 -42.51
CA GLN A 218 -37.91 13.27 -42.99
C GLN A 218 -37.59 14.73 -43.27
N VAL A 219 -38.04 15.21 -44.43
CA VAL A 219 -37.83 16.59 -44.87
C VAL A 219 -38.66 17.54 -43.99
N LEU A 220 -38.04 18.62 -43.55
CA LEU A 220 -38.67 19.71 -42.82
C LEU A 220 -39.24 20.76 -43.78
N ASP A 221 -40.27 21.46 -43.34
CA ASP A 221 -40.81 22.60 -44.08
C ASP A 221 -39.76 23.72 -44.26
N GLY A 222 -39.92 24.52 -45.31
CA GLY A 222 -38.99 25.59 -45.69
C GLY A 222 -38.75 26.63 -44.59
N GLY A 223 -39.70 26.81 -43.67
CA GLY A 223 -39.54 27.69 -42.51
C GLY A 223 -38.37 27.32 -41.59
N ALA A 224 -37.97 26.05 -41.55
CA ALA A 224 -36.89 25.55 -40.68
C ALA A 224 -35.48 25.85 -41.22
N ARG A 225 -35.33 26.21 -42.50
CA ARG A 225 -34.03 26.36 -43.17
C ARG A 225 -33.17 27.43 -42.50
N ARG A 226 -33.71 28.64 -42.31
CA ARG A 226 -32.98 29.78 -41.70
C ARG A 226 -32.57 29.51 -40.25
N PRO A 227 -33.46 29.06 -39.35
CA PRO A 227 -33.07 28.70 -37.99
C PRO A 227 -32.00 27.61 -37.92
N LEU A 228 -32.05 26.60 -38.81
CA LEU A 228 -31.03 25.55 -38.88
C LEU A 228 -29.67 26.10 -39.33
N THR A 229 -29.63 26.95 -40.36
CA THR A 229 -28.38 27.60 -40.79
C THR A 229 -27.75 28.39 -39.64
N GLN A 230 -28.56 29.14 -38.88
CA GLN A 230 -28.08 29.85 -37.70
C GLN A 230 -27.57 28.90 -36.61
N ALA A 231 -28.31 27.84 -36.30
CA ALA A 231 -27.91 26.86 -35.30
C ALA A 231 -26.61 26.14 -35.66
N ILE A 232 -26.42 25.79 -36.94
CA ILE A 232 -25.17 25.21 -37.45
C ILE A 232 -24.01 26.21 -37.31
N ALA A 233 -24.22 27.48 -37.65
CA ALA A 233 -23.19 28.50 -37.49
C ALA A 233 -22.79 28.69 -36.01
N ILE A 234 -23.76 28.68 -35.08
CA ILE A 234 -23.49 28.74 -33.63
C ILE A 234 -22.76 27.48 -33.15
N ALA A 235 -23.20 26.29 -33.56
CA ALA A 235 -22.57 25.02 -33.19
C ALA A 235 -21.10 24.95 -33.65
N ARG A 236 -20.80 25.55 -34.81
CA ARG A 236 -19.43 25.69 -35.35
C ARG A 236 -18.67 26.89 -34.81
N GLN A 237 -19.22 27.59 -33.82
CA GLN A 237 -18.62 28.78 -33.19
C GLN A 237 -18.34 29.93 -34.17
N GLN A 238 -19.05 29.97 -35.30
CA GLN A 238 -18.95 31.05 -36.29
C GLN A 238 -19.84 32.25 -35.91
N GLN A 239 -20.77 32.04 -34.98
CA GLN A 239 -21.66 33.06 -34.44
C GLN A 239 -21.74 32.95 -32.91
N ALA A 240 -22.03 34.08 -32.26
CA ALA A 240 -22.23 34.12 -30.82
C ALA A 240 -23.50 33.34 -30.41
N PRO A 241 -23.54 32.75 -29.20
CA PRO A 241 -24.73 32.09 -28.69
C PRO A 241 -25.96 32.99 -28.73
N ALA A 242 -27.06 32.46 -29.24
CA ALA A 242 -28.34 33.15 -29.36
C ALA A 242 -29.48 32.18 -29.07
N VAL A 243 -30.67 32.72 -28.80
CA VAL A 243 -31.89 31.92 -28.67
C VAL A 243 -32.21 31.33 -30.05
N LEU A 244 -32.32 30.00 -30.11
CA LEU A 244 -32.62 29.25 -31.33
C LEU A 244 -34.08 28.81 -31.32
N SER A 245 -34.79 29.05 -32.43
CA SER A 245 -36.14 28.54 -32.66
C SER A 245 -36.09 27.36 -33.62
N LEU A 246 -35.79 26.17 -33.08
CA LEU A 246 -35.70 24.93 -33.86
C LEU A 246 -37.00 24.12 -33.73
N PRO A 247 -37.45 23.45 -34.82
CA PRO A 247 -38.65 22.62 -34.76
C PRO A 247 -38.36 21.34 -33.97
N ILE A 248 -38.91 21.22 -32.75
CA ILE A 248 -38.75 20.02 -31.93
C ILE A 248 -39.90 19.05 -32.22
N LYS A 249 -39.59 17.77 -32.41
CA LYS A 249 -40.58 16.69 -32.54
C LYS A 249 -40.33 15.70 -31.39
N THR A 250 -41.17 15.76 -30.35
CA THR A 250 -41.06 14.86 -29.20
C THR A 250 -41.71 13.50 -29.48
N LEU A 251 -41.18 12.45 -28.85
CA LEU A 251 -41.67 11.07 -28.97
C LEU A 251 -42.96 10.77 -28.17
N ALA A 252 -43.58 11.79 -27.57
CA ALA A 252 -44.87 11.64 -26.89
C ALA A 252 -45.97 12.22 -27.78
N GLU A 253 -46.97 11.37 -28.07
CA GLU A 253 -48.33 11.72 -28.48
C GLU A 253 -48.64 13.23 -28.55
N GLU A 254 -48.42 13.86 -29.70
CA GLU A 254 -49.45 14.75 -30.23
C GLU A 254 -50.50 13.85 -30.89
N ALA A 255 -51.15 13.03 -30.05
CA ALA A 255 -52.44 12.49 -30.34
C ALA A 255 -53.43 13.66 -30.27
N ALA A 256 -54.02 13.98 -31.42
CA ALA A 256 -55.29 14.68 -31.53
C ALA A 256 -55.44 15.99 -30.72
N GLN A 257 -54.95 17.09 -31.29
CA GLN A 257 -55.67 18.37 -31.29
C GLN A 257 -55.71 18.93 -32.71
#